data_AF-D7T211-F1
#
_entry.id   AF-D7T211-F1
#
_cell.length_a   1.000
_cell.length_b   1.000
_cell.length_c   1.000
_cell.angle_alpha   90.00
_cell.angle_beta   90.00
_cell.angle_gamma   90.00
#
_symmetry.space_group_name_H-M   'P 1'
#
loop_
_entity.id
_entity.type
_entity.pdbx_description
1 polymer ?
#
loop_
_entity_poly.entity_id
_entity_poly.type
_entity_poly.pdbx_seq_one_letter_code
_entity_poly.pdbx_strand_id
1 'polypeptide(L)'
;MYIKDICLEGFKSYATRTVVPGFDPYFNAITGLNGSCKSNILDSICFVLGITNLRQVLASNLQKLVYKQGQAGITKATVSVVFDNSDRSRSPLGYQDCPEITKIRQIVVGGRNKYLINRHLAQPS
;
A
#
# COMPACT_ATOMS: atom_id res chain seq x y z
N MET A 1 6.21 -16.02 4.10
CA MET A 1 5.88 -14.60 3.97
C MET A 1 4.55 -14.42 3.26
N TYR A 2 3.64 -13.65 3.86
CA TYR A 2 2.31 -13.30 3.33
C TYR A 2 1.89 -11.93 3.90
N ILE A 3 0.87 -11.27 3.34
CA ILE A 3 0.35 -10.00 3.87
C ILE A 3 -0.43 -10.30 5.16
N LYS A 4 -0.18 -9.56 6.25
CA LYS A 4 -1.00 -9.59 7.47
C LYS A 4 -2.05 -8.48 7.46
N ASP A 5 -1.60 -7.26 7.18
CA ASP A 5 -2.40 -6.06 7.29
C ASP A 5 -2.09 -5.07 6.16
N ILE A 6 -3.11 -4.33 5.75
CA ILE A 6 -2.98 -3.18 4.85
C ILE A 6 -3.52 -1.95 5.56
N CYS A 7 -2.77 -0.86 5.59
CA CYS A 7 -3.24 0.43 6.09
C CYS A 7 -3.23 1.45 4.96
N LEU A 8 -4.34 2.16 4.78
CA LEU A 8 -4.54 3.20 3.77
C LEU A 8 -4.90 4.51 4.47
N GLU A 9 -4.29 5.61 4.05
CA GLU A 9 -4.59 6.94 4.57
C GLU A 9 -4.50 7.95 3.41
N GLY A 10 -5.56 8.73 3.20
CA GLY A 10 -5.64 9.69 2.10
C GLY A 10 -5.56 9.07 0.70
N PHE A 11 -5.86 7.77 0.54
CA PHE A 11 -5.70 7.03 -0.71
C PHE A 11 -7.02 6.79 -1.42
N LYS A 12 -7.18 7.35 -2.64
CA LYS A 12 -8.38 7.24 -3.49
C LYS A 12 -9.69 7.59 -2.76
N SER A 13 -10.44 6.58 -2.32
CA SER A 13 -11.71 6.78 -1.59
C SER A 13 -11.54 6.75 -0.06
N TYR A 14 -10.35 6.42 0.44
CA TYR A 14 -10.05 6.34 1.87
C TYR A 14 -9.46 7.68 2.34
N ALA A 15 -10.32 8.60 2.78
CA ALA A 15 -9.91 9.90 3.29
C ALA A 15 -9.09 9.78 4.59
N THR A 16 -9.58 8.96 5.53
CA THR A 16 -8.98 8.74 6.84
C THR A 16 -8.23 7.42 6.89
N ARG A 17 -7.43 7.25 7.94
CA ARG A 17 -6.69 6.02 8.20
C ARG A 17 -7.66 4.84 8.32
N THR A 18 -7.51 3.86 7.42
CA THR A 18 -8.28 2.62 7.38
C THR A 18 -7.32 1.45 7.42
N VAL A 19 -7.54 0.51 8.34
CA VAL A 19 -6.77 -0.73 8.44
C VAL A 19 -7.65 -1.87 7.95
N VAL A 20 -7.11 -2.70 7.07
CA VAL A 20 -7.69 -3.97 6.61
C VAL A 20 -6.82 -5.08 7.21
N PRO A 21 -7.20 -5.62 8.38
CA PRO A 21 -6.38 -6.59 9.07
C PRO A 21 -6.77 -8.03 8.70
N GLY A 22 -6.00 -8.99 9.22
CA GLY A 22 -6.42 -10.38 9.30
C GLY A 22 -6.41 -11.13 7.97
N PHE A 23 -5.46 -10.80 7.10
CA PHE A 23 -5.24 -11.58 5.89
C PHE A 23 -4.73 -12.99 6.23
N ASP A 24 -5.35 -14.00 5.62
CA ASP A 24 -4.99 -15.40 5.75
C ASP A 24 -3.77 -15.73 4.84
N PRO A 25 -2.85 -16.61 5.28
CA PRO A 25 -1.68 -17.00 4.48
C PRO A 25 -1.99 -17.72 3.16
N TYR A 26 -3.19 -18.29 3.00
CA TYR A 26 -3.54 -19.13 1.86
C TYR A 26 -4.59 -18.49 0.95
N PHE A 27 -5.70 -18.01 1.49
CA PHE A 27 -6.81 -17.51 0.68
C PHE A 27 -7.52 -16.30 1.30
N ASN A 28 -7.69 -15.26 0.49
CA ASN A 28 -8.38 -14.04 0.89
C ASN A 28 -9.41 -13.65 -0.18
N ALA A 29 -10.59 -13.22 0.26
CA ALA A 29 -11.64 -12.70 -0.61
C ALA A 29 -12.03 -11.28 -0.19
N ILE A 30 -12.07 -10.36 -1.16
CA ILE A 30 -12.53 -8.99 -0.95
C ILE A 30 -13.90 -8.85 -1.61
N THR A 31 -14.95 -8.77 -0.80
CA THR A 31 -16.36 -8.74 -1.25
C THR A 31 -17.06 -7.46 -0.78
N GLY A 32 -18.29 -7.22 -1.27
CA GLY A 32 -19.09 -6.02 -0.96
C GLY A 32 -19.84 -5.46 -2.16
N LEU A 33 -20.76 -4.51 -1.91
CA LEU A 33 -21.64 -3.92 -2.92
C LEU A 33 -20.88 -3.13 -4.00
N ASN A 34 -21.49 -2.94 -5.18
CA ASN A 34 -20.92 -2.06 -6.19
C ASN A 34 -20.73 -0.64 -5.63
N GLY A 35 -19.59 -0.02 -5.91
CA GLY A 35 -19.22 1.28 -5.32
C GLY A 35 -18.58 1.22 -3.94
N SER A 36 -18.48 0.06 -3.27
CA SER A 36 -17.87 -0.07 -1.92
C SER A 36 -16.33 0.01 -1.89
N CYS A 37 -15.70 0.50 -2.96
CA CYS A 37 -14.25 0.75 -3.04
C CYS A 37 -13.34 -0.50 -2.97
N LYS A 38 -13.86 -1.71 -3.16
CA LYS A 38 -13.07 -2.98 -3.18
C LYS A 38 -11.84 -2.90 -4.09
N SER A 39 -12.00 -2.38 -5.31
CA SER A 39 -10.91 -2.24 -6.29
C SER A 39 -9.77 -1.35 -5.79
N ASN A 40 -10.03 -0.43 -4.86
CA ASN A 40 -9.01 0.45 -4.29
C ASN A 40 -8.11 -0.28 -3.30
N ILE A 41 -8.58 -1.34 -2.64
CA ILE A 41 -7.73 -2.19 -1.79
C ILE A 41 -6.68 -2.87 -2.66
N LEU A 42 -7.09 -3.47 -3.78
CA LEU A 42 -6.16 -4.06 -4.74
C LEU A 42 -5.20 -3.01 -5.32
N ASP A 43 -5.70 -1.84 -5.68
CA ASP A 43 -4.85 -0.75 -6.17
C ASP A 43 -3.81 -0.30 -5.14
N SER A 44 -4.14 -0.35 -3.84
CA SER A 44 -3.22 0.01 -2.76
C SER A 44 -2.06 -0.99 -2.65
N ILE A 45 -2.32 -2.28 -2.83
CA ILE A 45 -1.30 -3.33 -2.85
C ILE A 45 -0.38 -3.12 -4.05
N CYS A 46 -0.94 -2.96 -5.25
CA CYS A 46 -0.17 -2.67 -6.47
C CYS A 46 0.67 -1.40 -6.31
N PHE A 47 0.10 -0.35 -5.71
CA PHE A 47 0.78 0.90 -5.44
C PHE A 47 2.00 0.71 -4.55
N VAL A 48 1.87 0.02 -3.41
CA VAL A 48 3.01 -0.24 -2.50
C VAL A 48 4.04 -1.17 -3.13
N LEU A 49 3.60 -2.20 -3.84
CA LEU A 49 4.51 -3.14 -4.49
C LEU A 49 5.25 -2.53 -5.68
N GLY A 50 4.76 -1.44 -6.25
CA GLY A 50 5.34 -0.80 -7.43
C GLY A 50 4.90 -1.43 -8.74
N ILE A 51 3.80 -2.18 -8.74
CA ILE A 51 3.31 -2.89 -9.93
C ILE A 51 2.59 -1.88 -10.83
N THR A 52 3.20 -1.58 -11.98
CA THR A 52 2.72 -0.58 -12.94
C THR A 52 1.84 -1.16 -14.06
N ASN A 53 2.04 -2.43 -14.41
CA ASN A 53 1.40 -3.06 -15.57
C ASN A 53 -0.05 -3.54 -15.36
N LEU A 54 -0.60 -3.51 -14.15
CA LEU A 54 -1.92 -4.12 -13.89
C LEU A 54 -3.13 -3.21 -14.18
N ARG A 55 -2.97 -1.88 -14.38
CA ARG A 55 -4.06 -0.99 -14.84
C ARG A 55 -3.52 0.25 -15.59
N GLN A 56 -4.24 0.67 -16.62
CA GLN A 56 -4.09 1.95 -17.38
C GLN A 56 -4.05 3.23 -16.50
N VAL A 57 -4.32 3.13 -15.19
CA VAL A 57 -4.48 4.24 -14.25
C VAL A 57 -3.15 4.89 -13.83
N LEU A 58 -2.02 4.19 -13.93
CA LEU A 58 -0.71 4.71 -13.49
C LEU A 58 -0.01 5.59 -14.54
N ALA A 59 -0.48 5.59 -15.79
CA ALA A 59 0.27 6.11 -16.93
C ALA A 59 0.19 7.65 -17.15
N SER A 60 -0.53 8.42 -16.33
CA SER A 60 -0.57 9.90 -16.53
C SER A 60 -0.38 10.77 -15.30
N ASN A 61 -0.84 10.39 -14.11
CA ASN A 61 -0.61 11.21 -12.91
C ASN A 61 -0.83 10.43 -11.61
N LEU A 62 0.25 10.12 -10.88
CA LEU A 62 0.18 9.46 -9.57
C LEU A 62 -0.59 10.28 -8.53
N GLN A 63 -0.70 11.61 -8.68
CA GLN A 63 -1.49 12.46 -7.78
C GLN A 63 -2.97 12.09 -7.76
N LYS A 64 -3.48 11.41 -8.80
CA LYS A 64 -4.85 10.87 -8.84
C LYS A 64 -5.10 9.79 -7.77
N LEU A 65 -4.05 9.25 -7.17
CA LEU A 65 -4.14 8.29 -6.07
C LEU A 65 -4.41 8.98 -4.72
N VAL A 66 -4.21 10.29 -4.61
CA VAL A 66 -4.55 11.06 -3.40
C VAL A 66 -6.05 11.29 -3.36
N TYR A 67 -6.65 11.22 -2.17
CA TYR A 67 -8.08 11.43 -1.95
C TYR A 67 -8.54 12.76 -2.55
N LYS A 68 -9.53 12.69 -3.44
CA LYS A 68 -10.03 13.83 -4.24
C LYS A 68 -8.90 14.66 -4.90
N GLN A 69 -7.78 14.02 -5.24
CA GLN A 69 -6.61 14.66 -5.86
C GLN A 69 -6.06 15.85 -5.06
N GLY A 70 -6.26 15.89 -3.73
CA GLY A 70 -5.84 17.01 -2.89
C GLY A 70 -6.87 18.12 -2.69
N GLN A 71 -7.96 18.13 -3.46
CA GLN A 71 -8.96 19.23 -3.41
C GLN A 71 -9.75 19.30 -2.09
N ALA A 72 -9.71 18.25 -1.27
CA ALA A 72 -10.35 18.20 0.04
C ALA A 72 -9.38 18.45 1.20
N GLY A 73 -8.26 19.14 0.97
CA GLY A 73 -7.24 19.44 1.99
C GLY A 73 -6.33 18.26 2.36
N ILE A 74 -6.60 17.06 1.85
CA ILE A 74 -5.76 15.87 2.05
C ILE A 74 -4.76 15.79 0.89
N THR A 75 -3.55 16.30 1.09
CA THR A 75 -2.52 16.41 0.04
C THR A 75 -1.53 15.25 0.03
N LYS A 76 -1.70 14.27 0.92
CA LYS A 76 -0.81 13.10 1.06
C LYS A 76 -1.63 11.82 1.08
N ALA A 77 -1.17 10.82 0.33
CA ALA A 77 -1.61 9.44 0.50
C ALA A 77 -0.47 8.58 1.03
N THR A 78 -0.76 7.74 2.01
CA THR A 78 0.15 6.73 2.56
C THR A 78 -0.54 5.39 2.51
N VAL A 79 0.15 4.39 1.94
CA VAL A 79 -0.26 3.00 2.03
C VAL A 79 0.88 2.21 2.64
N SER A 80 0.58 1.37 3.63
CA SER A 80 1.53 0.42 4.19
C SER A 80 0.98 -1.00 4.12
N VAL A 81 1.83 -1.94 3.76
CA VAL A 81 1.54 -3.38 3.79
C VAL A 81 2.48 -4.02 4.79
N VAL A 82 1.93 -4.71 5.77
CA VAL A 82 2.67 -5.50 6.75
C VAL A 82 2.71 -6.93 6.25
N PHE A 83 3.91 -7.49 6.18
CA PHE A 83 4.15 -8.87 5.80
C PHE A 83 4.58 -9.67 7.03
N ASP A 84 3.98 -10.84 7.20
CA ASP A 84 4.55 -11.87 8.08
C ASP A 84 5.89 -12.32 7.51
N ASN A 85 6.92 -12.35 8.35
CA ASN A 85 8.27 -12.78 8.00
C ASN A 85 8.80 -13.81 9.01
N SER A 86 7.90 -14.62 9.60
CA SER A 86 8.24 -15.66 10.57
C SER A 86 9.10 -16.79 9.97
N ASP A 87 8.90 -17.08 8.69
CA ASP A 87 9.66 -18.07 7.94
C ASP A 87 10.99 -17.49 7.43
N ARG A 88 12.04 -17.71 8.21
CA ARG A 88 13.41 -17.25 7.91
C ARG A 88 13.94 -17.71 6.57
N SER A 89 13.53 -18.88 6.07
CA SER A 89 14.01 -19.43 4.80
C SER A 89 13.56 -18.62 3.59
N ARG A 90 12.41 -17.93 3.71
CA ARG A 90 11.83 -17.06 2.67
C ARG A 90 12.09 -15.58 2.92
N SER A 91 12.83 -15.26 3.98
CA SER A 91 13.06 -13.88 4.39
C SER A 91 14.10 -13.20 3.50
N PRO A 92 13.91 -11.93 3.12
CA PRO A 92 14.94 -11.15 2.44
C PRO A 92 16.22 -11.03 3.27
N LEU A 93 17.37 -10.92 2.58
CA LEU A 93 18.65 -10.70 3.24
C LEU A 93 18.63 -9.42 4.08
N GLY A 94 19.08 -9.52 5.34
CA GLY A 94 19.11 -8.41 6.30
C GLY A 94 17.81 -8.23 7.10
N TYR A 95 16.78 -9.05 6.85
CA TYR A 95 15.50 -8.98 7.56
C TYR A 95 15.16 -10.28 8.31
N GLN A 96 16.06 -11.25 8.40
CA GLN A 96 15.78 -12.58 8.98
C GLN A 96 15.40 -12.55 10.47
N ASP A 97 15.84 -11.52 11.19
CA ASP A 97 15.50 -11.30 12.61
C ASP A 97 14.29 -10.38 12.81
N CYS A 98 13.70 -9.87 11.73
CA CYS A 98 12.45 -9.10 11.78
C CYS A 98 11.26 -10.07 11.64
N PRO A 99 10.42 -10.27 12.66
CA PRO A 99 9.25 -11.15 12.54
C PRO A 99 8.22 -10.62 11.53
N GLU A 100 8.28 -9.31 11.25
CA GLU A 100 7.44 -8.63 10.26
C GLU A 100 8.26 -7.65 9.43
N ILE A 101 7.83 -7.45 8.18
CA ILE A 101 8.37 -6.44 7.29
C ILE A 101 7.24 -5.52 6.86
N THR A 102 7.40 -4.22 7.05
CA THR A 102 6.43 -3.21 6.60
C THR A 102 6.97 -2.46 5.40
N LYS A 103 6.29 -2.59 4.25
CA LYS A 103 6.56 -1.77 3.06
C LYS A 103 5.58 -0.61 3.02
N ILE A 104 6.07 0.61 2.86
CA ILE A 104 5.28 1.84 2.85
C ILE A 104 5.57 2.60 1.55
N ARG A 105 4.53 3.11 0.91
CA ARG A 105 4.67 4.09 -0.17
C ARG A 105 3.85 5.32 0.16
N GLN A 106 4.47 6.48 -0.02
CA GLN A 106 3.86 7.79 0.19
C GLN A 106 3.92 8.60 -1.08
N ILE A 107 2.86 9.35 -1.33
CA ILE A 107 2.78 10.36 -2.37
C ILE A 107 2.19 11.64 -1.81
N VAL A 108 2.76 12.77 -2.23
CA VAL A 108 2.32 14.11 -1.88
C VAL A 108 1.99 14.85 -3.17
N VAL A 109 0.84 15.52 -3.23
CA VAL A 109 0.44 16.35 -4.38
C VAL A 109 1.50 17.45 -4.58
N GLY A 110 2.06 17.55 -5.80
CA GLY A 110 3.18 18.46 -6.09
C GLY A 110 4.51 18.12 -5.41
N GLY A 111 4.58 17.04 -4.64
CA GLY A 111 5.75 16.62 -3.88
C GLY A 111 6.43 15.37 -4.44
N ARG A 112 7.40 14.87 -3.68
CA ARG A 112 8.15 13.65 -4.01
C ARG A 112 7.47 12.40 -3.48
N ASN A 113 7.56 11.32 -4.25
CA ASN A 113 7.18 9.99 -3.79
C ASN A 113 8.27 9.42 -2.86
N LYS A 114 7.86 8.72 -1.80
CA LYS A 114 8.78 8.05 -0.88
C LYS A 114 8.41 6.59 -0.76
N TYR A 115 9.44 5.75 -0.70
CA TYR A 115 9.33 4.35 -0.32
C TYR A 115 10.02 4.17 1.02
N LEU A 116 9.39 3.41 1.91
CA LEU A 116 9.99 3.04 3.18
C LEU A 116 9.87 1.54 3.41
N ILE A 117 10.89 0.96 4.01
CA ILE A 117 10.86 -0.41 4.53
C ILE A 117 11.16 -0.31 6.02
N ASN A 118 10.29 -0.85 6.87
CA ASN A 118 10.39 -0.73 8.33
C ASN A 118 10.62 0.72 8.79
N ARG A 119 9.95 1.69 8.14
CA ARG A 119 10.07 3.15 8.37
C ARG A 119 11.41 3.78 7.99
N HIS A 120 12.34 3.03 7.42
CA HIS A 120 13.57 3.57 6.83
C HIS A 120 13.36 3.89 5.36
N LEU A 121 13.88 5.04 4.91
CA LEU A 121 13.78 5.46 3.50
C LEU A 121 14.51 4.44 2.62
N ALA A 122 13.79 3.92 1.63
CA ALA A 122 14.33 3.03 0.62
C ALA A 122 14.35 3.75 -0.74
N GLN A 123 15.40 3.51 -1.53
CA GLN A 123 15.41 3.95 -2.92
C GLN A 123 14.54 2.99 -3.75
N PRO A 124 13.71 3.51 -4.68
CA PRO A 124 13.10 2.66 -5.68
C PRO A 124 14.23 2.09 -6.57
N SER A 125 14.31 0.75 -6.65
CA SER A 125 15.13 0.05 -7.64
C SER A 125 14.65 0.34 -9.06
#